data_AF-C1E9Z8-F1
#
_entry.id   AF-C1E9Z8-F1
#
_cell.length_a   1.000
_cell.length_b   1.000
_cell.length_c   1.000
_cell.angle_alpha   90.00
_cell.angle_beta   90.00
_cell.angle_gamma   90.00
#
_symmetry.space_group_name_H-M   'P 1'
#
loop_
_entity.id
_entity.type
_entity.pdbx_description
1 polymer ?
#
loop_
_entity_poly.entity_id
_entity_poly.type
_entity_poly.pdbx_seq_one_letter_code
_entity_poly.pdbx_strand_id
1 'polypeptide(L)'
;MKAVGAKYAAESSFASNGSSTSAIEFDVSDAVSGRWESAEKVGAARKWKFDLDYEGSDSEAHLKLGDGRFGGVKYLRGVTKALSLGVDAFWLAEQSSVGFAARYTDKRSVATAQLASVGLLCLTYTKVDMKVKINEQLKQVMLASDFMWNWHTRKAHMSVGYDLIDGKNRWRGRINSAGTASSFYERHVSATCSIWTSNDINLPNRNWKFGVGITAQAM
;
A
#
# COMPACT_ATOMS: atom_id res chain seq x y z
N MET A 1 0.32 0.35 34.75
CA MET A 1 1.55 0.73 34.01
C MET A 1 2.05 -0.51 33.29
N LYS A 2 1.75 -0.68 32.00
CA LYS A 2 2.38 -1.71 31.16
C LYS A 2 3.69 -1.13 30.66
N ALA A 3 4.79 -1.86 30.83
CA ALA A 3 6.09 -1.50 30.30
C ALA A 3 6.01 -1.45 28.76
N VAL A 4 6.15 -0.25 28.21
CA VAL A 4 6.29 -0.02 26.77
C VAL A 4 7.74 -0.37 26.43
N GLY A 5 7.98 -1.61 26.02
CA GLY A 5 9.26 -2.01 25.45
C GLY A 5 9.34 -1.44 24.05
N ALA A 6 10.23 -0.46 23.84
CA ALA A 6 10.48 0.09 22.52
C ALA A 6 10.91 -1.03 21.56
N LYS A 7 10.14 -1.24 20.50
CA LYS A 7 10.44 -2.21 19.44
C LYS A 7 11.13 -1.48 18.31
N TYR A 8 12.26 -2.01 17.88
CA TYR A 8 13.02 -1.47 16.75
C TYR A 8 13.17 -2.58 15.72
N ALA A 9 12.88 -2.26 14.47
CA ALA A 9 13.16 -3.12 13.33
C ALA A 9 14.08 -2.36 12.37
N ALA A 10 15.17 -2.98 11.96
CA ALA A 10 16.10 -2.40 11.00
C ALA A 10 16.25 -3.36 9.82
N GLU A 11 16.06 -2.82 8.63
CA GLU A 11 16.24 -3.52 7.38
C GLU A 11 17.29 -2.79 6.55
N SER A 12 18.24 -3.53 6.01
CA SER A 12 19.23 -2.99 5.08
C SER A 12 19.37 -3.92 3.89
N SER A 13 19.28 -3.36 2.69
CA SER A 13 19.50 -4.04 1.43
C SER A 13 20.66 -3.37 0.71
N PHE A 14 21.60 -4.20 0.25
CA PHE A 14 22.73 -3.77 -0.56
C PHE A 14 22.65 -4.52 -1.88
N ALA A 15 22.61 -3.75 -2.97
CA ALA A 15 22.64 -4.31 -4.31
C ALA A 15 24.09 -4.36 -4.84
N SER A 16 24.37 -5.35 -5.69
CA SER A 16 25.69 -5.54 -6.31
C SER A 16 26.16 -4.37 -7.18
N ASN A 17 25.24 -3.49 -7.58
CA ASN A 17 25.53 -2.26 -8.31
C ASN A 17 25.96 -1.09 -7.41
N GLY A 18 26.15 -1.32 -6.10
CA GLY A 18 26.56 -0.31 -5.12
C GLY A 18 25.41 0.54 -4.58
N SER A 19 24.16 0.29 -4.98
CA SER A 19 23.02 0.95 -4.35
C SER A 19 22.71 0.32 -2.99
N SER A 20 22.41 1.15 -2.01
CA SER A 20 22.02 0.73 -0.67
C SER A 20 20.66 1.32 -0.30
N THR A 21 19.86 0.56 0.43
CA THR A 21 18.61 1.04 1.02
C THR A 21 18.57 0.56 2.45
N SER A 22 18.45 1.48 3.40
CA SER A 22 18.26 1.18 4.81
C SER A 22 16.95 1.76 5.29
N ALA A 23 16.20 0.99 6.06
CA ALA A 23 14.99 1.39 6.74
C ALA A 23 15.11 1.04 8.22
N ILE A 24 14.75 1.96 9.09
CA ILE A 24 14.72 1.79 10.54
C ILE A 24 13.33 2.18 11.00
N GLU A 25 12.59 1.22 11.49
CA GLU A 25 11.30 1.40 12.15
C GLU A 25 11.51 1.36 13.66
N PHE A 26 10.90 2.31 14.35
CA PHE A 26 11.02 2.46 15.79
C PHE A 26 9.64 2.77 16.38
N ASP A 27 9.24 1.96 17.35
CA ASP A 27 8.03 2.17 18.14
C ASP A 27 8.40 2.88 19.43
N VAL A 28 8.01 4.15 19.55
CA VAL A 28 8.24 4.96 20.75
C VAL A 28 7.19 4.65 21.81
N SER A 29 5.96 4.35 21.39
CA SER A 29 4.81 4.00 22.23
C SER A 29 3.82 3.13 21.46
N ASP A 30 2.88 2.50 22.16
CA ASP A 30 1.74 1.79 21.53
C ASP A 30 0.93 2.70 20.57
N ALA A 31 1.06 4.03 20.71
CA ALA A 31 0.38 5.05 19.92
C ALA A 31 1.29 5.81 18.95
N VAL A 32 2.60 5.64 18.99
CA VAL A 32 3.56 6.41 18.17
C VAL A 32 4.59 5.47 17.58
N SER A 33 4.57 5.35 16.27
CA SER A 33 5.61 4.67 15.49
C SER A 33 6.28 5.65 14.53
N GLY A 34 7.53 5.37 14.21
CA GLY A 34 8.29 6.16 13.25
C GLY A 34 9.12 5.25 12.36
N ARG A 35 9.32 5.69 11.12
CA ARG A 35 10.07 4.96 10.11
C ARG A 35 11.01 5.91 9.38
N TRP A 36 12.30 5.66 9.52
CA TRP A 36 13.36 6.34 8.79
C TRP A 36 13.80 5.47 7.62
N GLU A 37 13.74 5.99 6.40
CA GLU A 37 14.25 5.33 5.20
C GLU A 37 15.36 6.18 4.58
N SER A 38 16.43 5.52 4.14
CA SER A 38 17.56 6.13 3.47
C SER A 38 17.94 5.26 2.29
N ALA A 39 17.87 5.82 1.08
CA ALA A 39 18.26 5.15 -0.14
C ALA A 39 19.39 5.92 -0.83
N GLU A 40 20.47 5.21 -1.11
CA GLU A 40 21.62 5.70 -1.86
C GLU A 40 21.70 4.92 -3.18
N LYS A 41 21.62 5.64 -4.29
CA LYS A 41 21.83 5.07 -5.62
C LYS A 41 23.12 5.61 -6.19
N VAL A 42 23.93 4.73 -6.76
CA VAL A 42 25.18 5.12 -7.44
C VAL A 42 24.87 6.14 -8.54
N GLY A 43 25.51 7.32 -8.46
CA GLY A 43 25.32 8.43 -9.40
C GLY A 43 24.14 9.36 -9.10
N ALA A 44 23.44 9.18 -7.98
CA ALA A 44 22.38 10.10 -7.52
C ALA A 44 22.62 10.55 -6.08
N ALA A 45 22.10 11.72 -5.72
CA ALA A 45 22.10 12.19 -4.34
C ALA A 45 21.32 11.21 -3.44
N ARG A 46 21.85 10.98 -2.23
CA ARG A 46 21.22 10.16 -1.19
C ARG A 46 19.87 10.78 -0.83
N LYS A 47 18.80 9.99 -0.94
CA LYS A 47 17.45 10.40 -0.55
C LYS A 47 17.13 9.81 0.80
N TRP A 48 16.53 10.61 1.66
CA TRP A 48 15.99 10.14 2.93
C TRP A 48 14.53 10.52 3.07
N LYS A 49 13.80 9.70 3.81
CA LYS A 49 12.38 9.86 4.11
C LYS A 49 12.16 9.48 5.57
N PHE A 50 11.34 10.25 6.24
CA PHE A 50 10.98 10.08 7.63
C PHE A 50 9.46 10.10 7.72
N ASP A 51 8.87 8.97 8.02
CA ASP A 51 7.46 8.85 8.33
C ASP A 51 7.29 8.76 9.85
N LEU A 52 6.29 9.45 10.38
CA LEU A 52 5.91 9.40 11.77
C LEU A 52 4.40 9.22 11.83
N ASP A 53 3.97 8.13 12.43
CA ASP A 53 2.59 7.72 12.52
C ASP A 53 2.16 7.77 13.99
N TYR A 54 1.04 8.45 14.22
CA TYR A 54 0.41 8.59 15.52
C TYR A 54 -0.99 7.98 15.45
N GLU A 55 -1.23 6.95 16.25
CA GLU A 55 -2.51 6.27 16.37
C GLU A 55 -3.08 6.53 17.77
N GLY A 56 -3.99 7.49 17.86
CA GLY A 56 -4.78 7.74 19.06
C GLY A 56 -6.11 6.97 19.03
N SER A 57 -6.83 6.96 20.16
CA SER A 57 -8.10 6.22 20.29
C SER A 57 -9.17 6.55 19.24
N ASP A 58 -9.29 7.82 18.84
CA ASP A 58 -10.28 8.30 17.86
C ASP A 58 -9.65 9.10 16.71
N SER A 59 -8.32 9.22 16.68
CA SER A 59 -7.61 10.07 15.70
C SER A 59 -6.28 9.47 15.29
N GLU A 60 -6.03 9.47 14.00
CA GLU A 60 -4.79 9.02 13.37
C GLU A 60 -4.12 10.24 12.71
N ALA A 61 -2.82 10.41 12.92
CA ALA A 61 -2.03 11.43 12.24
C ALA A 61 -0.80 10.79 11.61
N HIS A 62 -0.52 11.13 10.36
CA HIS A 62 0.65 10.64 9.63
C HIS A 62 1.44 11.84 9.12
N LEU A 63 2.69 11.95 9.52
CA LEU A 63 3.63 12.96 9.06
C LEU A 63 4.68 12.28 8.18
N LYS A 64 4.91 12.79 6.98
CA LYS A 64 5.92 12.31 6.04
C LYS A 64 6.83 13.45 5.64
N LEU A 65 8.11 13.32 5.94
CA LEU A 65 9.14 14.29 5.57
C LEU A 65 10.15 13.60 4.67
N GLY A 66 10.65 14.27 3.65
CA GLY A 66 11.67 13.72 2.77
C GLY A 66 12.57 14.82 2.22
N ASP A 67 13.85 14.48 2.08
CA ASP A 67 14.96 15.24 1.50
C ASP A 67 14.77 16.75 1.29
N GLY A 68 14.34 17.45 2.35
CA GLY A 68 14.07 18.90 2.42
C GLY A 68 13.00 19.49 1.49
N ARG A 69 12.50 18.72 0.51
CA ARG A 69 11.62 19.21 -0.56
C ARG A 69 10.26 18.51 -0.62
N PHE A 70 10.01 17.58 0.29
CA PHE A 70 8.76 16.83 0.41
C PHE A 70 8.34 16.84 1.89
N GLY A 71 7.18 17.40 2.19
CA GLY A 71 6.55 17.34 3.51
C GLY A 71 5.07 17.09 3.35
N GLY A 72 4.51 16.15 4.07
CA GLY A 72 3.09 15.83 4.03
C GLY A 72 2.58 15.54 5.43
N VAL A 73 1.43 16.08 5.77
CA VAL A 73 0.71 15.71 6.99
C VAL A 73 -0.66 15.20 6.59
N LYS A 74 -1.12 14.16 7.27
CA LYS A 74 -2.48 13.64 7.13
C LYS A 74 -3.05 13.51 8.52
N TYR A 75 -4.25 14.02 8.71
CA TYR A 75 -4.98 13.92 9.96
C TYR A 75 -6.34 13.31 9.67
N LEU A 76 -6.67 12.19 10.31
CA LEU A 76 -7.93 11.49 10.17
C LEU A 76 -8.55 11.32 11.55
N ARG A 77 -9.84 11.63 11.69
CA ARG A 77 -10.58 11.51 12.94
C ARG A 77 -11.85 10.70 12.72
N GLY A 78 -12.11 9.75 13.61
CA GLY A 78 -13.38 9.04 13.68
C GLY A 78 -14.51 10.00 14.06
N VAL A 79 -15.47 10.18 13.15
CA VAL A 79 -16.69 10.98 13.43
C VAL A 79 -17.80 10.06 13.90
N THR A 80 -17.87 8.85 13.33
CA THR A 80 -18.82 7.79 13.68
C THR A 80 -18.05 6.47 13.79
N LYS A 81 -18.61 5.46 14.46
CA LYS A 81 -18.03 4.10 14.56
C LYS A 81 -17.64 3.47 13.22
N ALA A 82 -18.27 3.89 12.12
CA ALA A 82 -18.02 3.39 10.77
C ALA A 82 -17.44 4.46 9.82
N LEU A 83 -17.31 5.72 10.24
CA LEU A 83 -16.91 6.81 9.35
C LEU A 83 -15.82 7.67 10.00
N SER A 84 -14.69 7.78 9.31
CA SER A 84 -13.59 8.67 9.66
C SER A 84 -13.39 9.71 8.57
N LEU A 85 -13.25 10.97 8.96
CA LEU A 85 -12.99 12.09 8.06
C LEU A 85 -11.68 12.76 8.42
N GLY A 86 -11.03 13.34 7.43
CA GLY A 86 -9.69 13.86 7.60
C GLY A 86 -9.27 14.80 6.49
N VAL A 87 -8.09 15.35 6.68
CA VAL A 87 -7.43 16.25 5.74
C VAL A 87 -6.02 15.77 5.51
N ASP A 88 -5.55 15.93 4.29
CA ASP A 88 -4.16 15.76 3.90
C ASP A 88 -3.62 17.11 3.45
N ALA A 89 -2.43 17.47 3.89
CA ALA A 89 -1.72 18.63 3.40
C ALA A 89 -0.37 18.15 2.91
N PHE A 90 0.00 18.55 1.71
CA PHE A 90 1.22 18.13 1.07
C PHE A 90 1.95 19.34 0.52
N TRP A 91 3.24 19.38 0.78
CA TRP A 91 4.18 20.41 0.36
C TRP A 91 5.30 19.71 -0.40
N LEU A 92 5.27 19.81 -1.72
CA LEU A 92 6.47 19.62 -2.53
C LEU A 92 7.03 21.00 -2.81
N ALA A 93 8.35 21.18 -2.82
CA ALA A 93 9.03 22.48 -2.90
C ALA A 93 8.43 23.54 -3.86
N GLU A 94 7.76 23.12 -4.95
CA GLU A 94 7.11 24.00 -5.92
C GLU A 94 5.56 23.96 -5.91
N GLN A 95 4.95 22.98 -5.22
CA GLN A 95 3.50 22.78 -5.20
C GLN A 95 3.01 22.37 -3.81
N SER A 96 2.16 23.23 -3.26
CA SER A 96 1.37 22.91 -2.07
C SER A 96 -0.01 22.40 -2.50
N SER A 97 -0.46 21.33 -1.87
CA SER A 97 -1.79 20.76 -2.04
C SER A 97 -2.42 20.56 -0.68
N VAL A 98 -3.72 20.78 -0.59
CA VAL A 98 -4.52 20.33 0.55
C VAL A 98 -5.58 19.39 0.00
N GLY A 99 -5.91 18.35 0.73
CA GLY A 99 -6.92 17.40 0.36
C GLY A 99 -7.81 17.03 1.54
N PHE A 100 -8.89 16.38 1.20
CA PHE A 100 -9.84 15.80 2.12
C PHE A 100 -9.83 14.29 1.94
N ALA A 101 -9.78 13.58 3.05
CA ALA A 101 -9.86 12.14 3.09
C ALA A 101 -11.11 11.71 3.88
N ALA A 102 -11.85 10.76 3.34
CA ALA A 102 -12.93 10.08 4.01
C ALA A 102 -12.69 8.57 3.96
N ARG A 103 -12.99 7.88 5.05
CA ARG A 103 -12.89 6.43 5.17
C ARG A 103 -14.17 5.93 5.83
N TYR A 104 -14.87 5.06 5.13
CA TYR A 104 -15.99 4.29 5.66
C TYR A 104 -15.52 2.85 5.90
N THR A 105 -15.62 2.38 7.13
CA THR A 105 -15.20 1.04 7.55
C THR A 105 -16.43 0.31 8.10
N ASP A 106 -16.88 -0.70 7.39
CA ASP A 106 -17.87 -1.68 7.87
C ASP A 106 -17.16 -3.02 8.16
N LYS A 107 -17.87 -3.96 8.80
CA LYS A 107 -17.32 -5.29 9.15
C LYS A 107 -16.83 -6.09 7.93
N ARG A 108 -17.35 -5.79 6.74
CA ARG A 108 -17.09 -6.59 5.51
C ARG A 108 -16.53 -5.77 4.35
N SER A 109 -16.57 -4.45 4.43
CA SER A 109 -16.10 -3.56 3.37
C SER A 109 -15.47 -2.29 3.94
N VAL A 110 -14.51 -1.77 3.20
CA VAL A 110 -13.84 -0.51 3.46
C VAL A 110 -13.91 0.33 2.20
N ALA A 111 -14.47 1.52 2.30
CA ALA A 111 -14.48 2.51 1.23
C ALA A 111 -13.63 3.70 1.66
N THR A 112 -12.75 4.17 0.80
CA THR A 112 -11.98 5.40 1.03
C THR A 112 -12.15 6.35 -0.13
N ALA A 113 -12.34 7.62 0.16
CA ALA A 113 -12.35 8.70 -0.80
C ALA A 113 -11.29 9.73 -0.41
N GLN A 114 -10.50 10.17 -1.37
CA GLN A 114 -9.51 11.23 -1.18
C GLN A 114 -9.67 12.22 -2.32
N LEU A 115 -9.77 13.50 -1.98
CA LEU A 115 -9.89 14.60 -2.91
C LEU A 115 -8.79 15.61 -2.60
N ALA A 116 -7.80 15.72 -3.47
CA ALA A 116 -6.72 16.70 -3.33
C ALA A 116 -6.99 17.93 -4.21
N SER A 117 -6.64 19.12 -3.71
CA SER A 117 -6.79 20.42 -4.38
C SER A 117 -5.99 20.53 -5.68
N VAL A 118 -4.96 19.71 -5.85
CA VAL A 118 -4.23 19.52 -7.12
C VAL A 118 -5.10 18.87 -8.21
N GLY A 119 -6.36 18.53 -7.89
CA GLY A 119 -7.35 18.00 -8.82
C GLY A 119 -7.29 16.48 -8.94
N LEU A 120 -6.83 15.79 -7.90
CA LEU A 120 -6.83 14.33 -7.84
C LEU A 120 -8.02 13.85 -7.01
N LEU A 121 -8.89 13.05 -7.60
CA LEU A 121 -9.92 12.28 -6.90
C LEU A 121 -9.49 10.82 -6.90
N CYS A 122 -9.37 10.21 -5.73
CA CYS A 122 -9.07 8.79 -5.56
C CYS A 122 -10.16 8.13 -4.71
N LEU A 123 -10.78 7.10 -5.24
CA LEU A 123 -11.81 6.31 -4.60
C LEU A 123 -11.35 4.85 -4.59
N THR A 124 -11.31 4.23 -3.42
CA THR A 124 -11.00 2.80 -3.28
C THR A 124 -12.13 2.14 -2.53
N TYR A 125 -12.57 0.98 -3.02
CA TYR A 125 -13.56 0.15 -2.38
C TYR A 125 -13.01 -1.28 -2.27
N THR A 126 -12.84 -1.74 -1.05
CA THR A 126 -12.34 -3.09 -0.75
C THR A 126 -13.41 -3.85 0.03
N LYS A 127 -13.75 -5.04 -0.44
CA LYS A 127 -14.64 -5.98 0.22
C LYS A 127 -13.83 -7.20 0.63
N VAL A 128 -13.78 -7.48 1.93
CA VAL A 128 -12.83 -8.45 2.52
C VAL A 128 -13.51 -9.79 2.82
N ASP A 129 -14.78 -9.79 3.19
CA ASP A 129 -15.50 -11.00 3.66
C ASP A 129 -16.45 -11.56 2.60
N MET A 130 -15.94 -11.80 1.38
CA MET A 130 -16.70 -12.54 0.37
C MET A 130 -16.27 -14.01 0.42
N LYS A 131 -17.23 -14.89 0.71
CA LYS A 131 -17.02 -16.34 0.68
C LYS A 131 -17.67 -16.90 -0.58
N VAL A 132 -16.88 -17.54 -1.43
CA VAL A 132 -17.38 -18.18 -2.65
C VAL A 132 -17.28 -19.69 -2.47
N LYS A 133 -18.39 -20.40 -2.71
CA LYS A 133 -18.40 -21.87 -2.73
C LYS A 133 -17.96 -22.33 -4.11
N ILE A 134 -16.78 -22.95 -4.20
CA ILE A 134 -16.27 -23.58 -5.42
C ILE A 134 -16.05 -25.05 -5.11
N ASN A 135 -16.74 -25.95 -5.81
CA ASN A 135 -16.65 -27.41 -5.61
C ASN A 135 -16.74 -27.81 -4.12
N GLU A 136 -17.82 -27.40 -3.46
CA GLU A 136 -18.13 -27.69 -2.04
C GLU A 136 -17.20 -27.04 -1.00
N GLN A 137 -16.08 -26.46 -1.40
CA GLN A 137 -15.15 -25.75 -0.52
C GLN A 137 -15.45 -24.25 -0.48
N LEU A 138 -15.48 -23.69 0.73
CA LEU A 138 -15.60 -22.25 0.97
C LEU A 138 -14.24 -21.59 0.83
N LYS A 139 -14.09 -20.74 -0.18
CA LYS A 139 -12.86 -19.96 -0.41
C LYS A 139 -13.07 -18.50 -0.01
N GLN A 140 -12.07 -17.92 0.65
CA GLN A 140 -12.06 -16.52 1.03
C GLN A 140 -11.59 -15.68 -0.17
N VAL A 141 -12.40 -14.70 -0.52
CA VAL A 141 -12.18 -13.80 -1.64
C VAL A 141 -12.21 -12.38 -1.13
N MET A 142 -11.13 -11.65 -1.39
CA MET A 142 -11.11 -10.19 -1.24
C MET A 142 -11.25 -9.58 -2.62
N LEU A 143 -12.12 -8.59 -2.75
CA LEU A 143 -12.31 -7.84 -3.98
C LEU A 143 -11.99 -6.38 -3.73
N ALA A 144 -11.20 -5.78 -4.61
CA ALA A 144 -10.83 -4.38 -4.54
C ALA A 144 -11.14 -3.69 -5.86
N SER A 145 -11.62 -2.46 -5.77
CA SER A 145 -11.81 -1.57 -6.91
C SER A 145 -11.20 -0.23 -6.55
N ASP A 146 -10.35 0.30 -7.43
CA ASP A 146 -9.73 1.61 -7.32
C ASP A 146 -10.15 2.46 -8.52
N PHE A 147 -10.50 3.71 -8.27
CA PHE A 147 -10.81 4.70 -9.27
C PHE A 147 -10.06 5.97 -8.95
N MET A 148 -9.24 6.43 -9.88
CA MET A 148 -8.47 7.66 -9.76
C MET A 148 -8.77 8.55 -10.95
N TRP A 149 -9.15 9.79 -10.69
CA TRP A 149 -9.39 10.78 -11.73
C TRP A 149 -8.56 12.01 -11.45
N ASN A 150 -7.83 12.46 -12.47
CA ASN A 150 -7.10 13.70 -12.44
C ASN A 150 -7.83 14.75 -13.30
N TRP A 151 -8.32 15.81 -12.66
CA TRP A 151 -9.06 16.90 -13.29
C TRP A 151 -8.20 17.67 -14.28
N HIS A 152 -6.94 17.97 -13.93
CA HIS A 152 -6.05 18.78 -14.75
C HIS A 152 -5.68 18.10 -16.07
N THR A 153 -5.38 16.80 -16.02
CA THR A 153 -5.04 16.00 -17.21
C THR A 153 -6.26 15.35 -17.87
N ARG A 154 -7.43 15.44 -17.25
CA ARG A 154 -8.68 14.76 -17.64
C ARG A 154 -8.52 13.26 -17.87
N LYS A 155 -7.57 12.63 -17.15
CA LYS A 155 -7.32 11.18 -17.25
C LYS A 155 -7.94 10.46 -16.08
N ALA A 156 -8.73 9.43 -16.39
CA ALA A 156 -9.26 8.50 -15.40
C ALA A 156 -8.51 7.17 -15.50
N HIS A 157 -8.15 6.63 -14.34
CA HIS A 157 -7.56 5.31 -14.18
C HIS A 157 -8.47 4.51 -13.25
N MET A 158 -8.98 3.39 -13.73
CA MET A 158 -9.80 2.47 -12.94
C MET A 158 -9.10 1.12 -12.89
N SER A 159 -9.13 0.45 -11.76
CA SER A 159 -8.64 -0.90 -11.64
C SER A 159 -9.51 -1.74 -10.74
N VAL A 160 -9.76 -2.97 -11.13
CA VAL A 160 -10.48 -3.96 -10.33
C VAL A 160 -9.57 -5.15 -10.13
N GLY A 161 -9.49 -5.63 -8.90
CA GLY A 161 -8.69 -6.80 -8.56
C GLY A 161 -9.37 -7.69 -7.54
N TYR A 162 -8.85 -8.90 -7.45
CA TYR A 162 -9.26 -9.88 -6.46
C TYR A 162 -8.04 -10.54 -5.85
N ASP A 163 -8.20 -11.04 -4.63
CA ASP A 163 -7.23 -11.87 -3.92
C ASP A 163 -7.98 -13.09 -3.36
N LEU A 164 -7.58 -14.27 -3.81
CA LEU A 164 -8.11 -15.56 -3.40
C LEU A 164 -7.05 -16.25 -2.54
N ILE A 165 -7.38 -16.47 -1.28
CA ILE A 165 -6.50 -17.18 -0.34
C ILE A 165 -7.12 -18.55 -0.08
N ASP A 166 -6.36 -19.58 -0.42
CA ASP A 166 -6.76 -20.99 -0.31
C ASP A 166 -5.67 -21.78 0.39
N GLY A 167 -5.63 -21.66 1.72
CA GLY A 167 -4.67 -22.34 2.59
C GLY A 167 -3.22 -22.05 2.21
N LYS A 168 -2.61 -22.96 1.44
CA LYS A 168 -1.23 -22.86 0.96
C LYS A 168 -1.07 -22.10 -0.36
N ASN A 169 -2.15 -21.69 -0.99
CA ASN A 169 -2.16 -21.00 -2.27
C ASN A 169 -2.74 -19.60 -2.14
N ARG A 170 -2.18 -18.65 -2.87
CA ARG A 170 -2.72 -17.30 -3.01
C ARG A 170 -2.73 -16.89 -4.47
N TRP A 171 -3.87 -16.44 -4.95
CA TRP A 171 -4.06 -15.99 -6.32
C TRP A 171 -4.53 -14.55 -6.30
N ARG A 172 -3.82 -13.67 -6.98
CA ARG A 172 -4.22 -12.28 -7.14
C ARG A 172 -4.38 -11.98 -8.62
N GLY A 173 -5.49 -11.37 -8.99
CA GLY A 173 -5.70 -10.85 -10.32
C GLY A 173 -6.06 -9.38 -10.25
N ARG A 174 -5.60 -8.58 -11.21
CA ARG A 174 -6.00 -7.18 -11.34
C ARG A 174 -6.07 -6.78 -12.81
N ILE A 175 -7.11 -6.04 -13.17
CA ILE A 175 -7.33 -5.48 -14.50
C ILE A 175 -7.44 -3.97 -14.36
N ASN A 176 -6.75 -3.24 -15.23
CA ASN A 176 -6.74 -1.78 -15.26
C ASN A 176 -7.43 -1.25 -16.53
N SER A 177 -7.95 -0.02 -16.48
CA SER A 177 -8.59 0.67 -17.61
C SER A 177 -7.64 0.92 -18.78
N ALA A 178 -6.33 0.89 -18.54
CA ALA A 178 -5.29 0.94 -19.56
C ALA A 178 -5.17 -0.37 -20.38
N GLY A 179 -6.03 -1.38 -20.14
CA GLY A 179 -5.98 -2.66 -20.85
C GLY A 179 -4.82 -3.56 -20.40
N THR A 180 -4.32 -3.37 -19.18
CA THR A 180 -3.32 -4.25 -18.58
C THR A 180 -4.00 -5.22 -17.62
N ALA A 181 -3.78 -6.52 -17.83
CA ALA A 181 -4.23 -7.59 -16.97
C ALA A 181 -3.00 -8.20 -16.27
N SER A 182 -3.05 -8.26 -14.95
CA SER A 182 -1.99 -8.76 -14.08
C SER A 182 -2.50 -9.95 -13.29
N SER A 183 -1.68 -10.97 -13.15
CA SER A 183 -1.96 -12.18 -12.37
C SER A 183 -0.73 -12.57 -11.57
N PHE A 184 -0.92 -12.89 -10.31
CA PHE A 184 0.11 -13.35 -9.39
C PHE A 184 -0.39 -14.61 -8.69
N TYR A 185 0.36 -15.69 -8.82
CA TYR A 185 0.06 -16.95 -8.17
C TYR A 185 1.22 -17.34 -7.27
N GLU A 186 0.94 -17.56 -6.00
CA GLU A 186 1.90 -18.02 -5.00
C GLU A 186 1.43 -19.34 -4.41
N ARG A 187 2.38 -20.28 -4.29
CA ARG A 187 2.16 -21.60 -3.70
C ARG A 187 3.25 -21.89 -2.68
N HIS A 188 2.83 -22.14 -1.45
CA HIS A 188 3.69 -22.72 -0.42
C HIS A 188 3.78 -24.23 -0.65
N VAL A 189 4.94 -24.68 -1.13
CA VAL A 189 5.22 -26.12 -1.37
C VAL A 189 5.56 -26.79 -0.03
N SER A 190 6.35 -26.11 0.80
CA SER A 190 6.66 -26.50 2.17
C SER A 190 6.66 -25.26 3.07
N ALA A 191 6.86 -25.42 4.39
CA ALA A 191 7.00 -24.29 5.31
C ALA A 191 8.22 -23.41 4.99
N THR A 192 9.19 -23.98 4.27
CA THR A 192 10.51 -23.42 4.02
C THR A 192 10.66 -22.90 2.59
N CYS A 193 9.74 -23.28 1.69
CA CYS A 193 9.83 -22.99 0.25
C CYS A 193 8.48 -22.59 -0.33
N SER A 194 8.42 -21.40 -0.93
CA SER A 194 7.30 -20.93 -1.75
C SER A 194 7.74 -20.64 -3.18
N ILE A 195 6.89 -21.00 -4.13
CA ILE A 195 7.07 -20.72 -5.56
C ILE A 195 6.00 -19.72 -5.95
N TRP A 196 6.38 -18.70 -6.70
CA TRP A 196 5.44 -17.73 -7.24
C TRP A 196 5.66 -17.50 -8.72
N THR A 197 4.57 -17.21 -9.42
CA THR A 197 4.54 -16.82 -10.82
C THR A 197 3.78 -15.51 -10.95
N SER A 198 4.29 -14.58 -11.77
CA SER A 198 3.72 -13.26 -11.98
C SER A 198 3.65 -12.96 -13.47
N ASN A 199 2.47 -12.55 -13.94
CA ASN A 199 2.22 -12.26 -15.34
C ASN A 199 1.60 -10.89 -15.47
N ASP A 200 2.15 -10.03 -16.30
CA ASP A 200 1.57 -8.75 -16.69
C ASP A 200 1.39 -8.72 -18.21
N ILE A 201 0.14 -8.64 -18.65
CA ILE A 201 -0.25 -8.61 -20.06
C ILE A 201 -0.78 -7.22 -20.36
N ASN A 202 -0.04 -6.46 -21.17
CA ASN A 202 -0.51 -5.20 -21.72
C ASN A 202 -1.12 -5.47 -23.10
N LEU A 203 -2.46 -5.44 -23.18
CA LEU A 203 -3.19 -5.75 -24.43
C LEU A 203 -2.94 -4.70 -25.52
N PRO A 204 -3.06 -3.38 -25.25
CA PRO A 204 -2.83 -2.35 -26.27
C PRO A 204 -1.45 -2.41 -26.91
N ASN A 205 -0.40 -2.59 -26.10
CA ASN A 205 0.98 -2.60 -26.60
C ASN A 205 1.45 -4.00 -27.00
N ARG A 206 0.60 -5.03 -26.87
CA ARG A 206 0.94 -6.44 -27.09
C ARG A 206 2.24 -6.86 -26.40
N ASN A 207 2.49 -6.34 -25.20
CA ASN A 207 3.71 -6.59 -24.44
C ASN A 207 3.40 -7.43 -23.21
N TRP A 208 4.06 -8.58 -23.09
CA TRP A 208 3.78 -9.58 -22.09
C TRP A 208 5.04 -9.78 -21.25
N LYS A 209 4.90 -9.60 -19.94
CA LYS A 209 5.97 -9.80 -18.98
C LYS A 209 5.62 -10.98 -18.10
N PHE A 210 6.58 -11.88 -17.97
CA PHE A 210 6.45 -13.10 -17.19
C PHE A 210 7.61 -13.17 -16.19
N GLY A 211 7.30 -13.54 -14.96
CA GLY A 211 8.25 -13.68 -13.87
C GLY A 211 7.96 -14.95 -13.07
N VAL A 212 9.02 -15.63 -12.67
CA VAL A 212 8.96 -16.78 -11.77
C VAL A 212 10.01 -16.56 -10.71
N GLY A 213 9.65 -16.85 -9.46
CA GLY A 213 10.60 -16.84 -8.37
C GLY A 213 10.31 -17.94 -7.37
N ILE A 214 11.34 -18.23 -6.60
CA ILE A 214 11.32 -19.18 -5.51
C ILE A 214 11.85 -18.43 -4.29
N THR A 215 11.12 -18.49 -3.21
CA THR A 215 11.56 -17.97 -1.92
C THR A 215 11.86 -19.16 -1.03
N ALA A 216 13.12 -19.27 -0.60
CA ALA A 216 13.54 -20.25 0.37
C ALA A 216 13.93 -19.51 1.66
N GLN A 217 13.31 -19.88 2.76
CA GLN A 217 13.64 -19.33 4.08
C GLN A 217 14.40 -20.40 4.85
N ALA A 218 15.70 -20.19 5.11
CA ALA A 218 16.44 -21.10 5.98
C ALA A 218 15.87 -21.06 7.39
N MET A 219 15.78 -22.24 8.03
CA MET A 219 15.24 -22.42 9.38
C MET A 219 16.32 -22.18 10.43
#